data_AF-A0A929II82-F1
#
_entry.id   AF-A0A929II82-F1
#
_cell.length_a   1.000
_cell.length_b   1.000
_cell.length_c   1.000
_cell.angle_alpha   90.00
_cell.angle_beta   90.00
_cell.angle_gamma   90.00
#
_symmetry.space_group_name_H-M   'P 1'
#
loop_
_entity.id
_entity.type
_entity.pdbx_description
1 polymer ?
#
loop_
_entity_poly.entity_id
_entity_poly.type
_entity_poly.pdbx_seq_one_letter_code
_entity_poly.pdbx_strand_id
1 'polypeptide(L)' 'MTLKHRILAENRRGLLKAMLAEGRNIRAIETHNPLSGLIGSEAGIEEEGGGRKSFDALWLS' A
#
# COMPACT_ATOMS: atom_id res chain seq x y z
N MET A 1 -14.81 8.22 15.01
CA MET A 1 -14.17 7.39 13.97
C MET A 1 -12.71 7.77 13.88
N THR A 2 -11.82 6.96 14.46
CA THR A 2 -10.37 7.20 14.41
C THR A 2 -9.83 6.49 13.18
N LEU A 3 -9.15 7.21 12.28
CA LEU A 3 -8.47 6.63 11.12
C LEU A 3 -7.47 5.57 11.60
N LYS A 4 -7.82 4.29 11.46
CA LYS A 4 -6.95 3.13 11.75
C LYS A 4 -5.80 2.97 10.76
N HIS A 5 -5.71 3.83 9.75
CA HIS A 5 -4.60 3.84 8.82
C HIS A 5 -3.69 4.98 9.18
N ARG A 6 -2.49 4.64 9.68
CA ARG A 6 -1.28 5.41 9.38
C ARG A 6 -0.11 4.60 9.88
N ILE A 7 0.45 3.78 8.99
CA ILE A 7 1.89 3.58 8.98
C ILE A 7 2.49 4.98 9.14
N LEU A 8 3.13 5.21 10.29
CA LEU A 8 3.70 6.49 10.66
C LEU A 8 4.70 6.93 9.57
N ALA A 9 4.91 8.23 9.40
CA ALA A 9 5.76 8.73 8.32
C ALA A 9 7.19 8.16 8.43
N GLU A 10 7.69 8.00 9.65
CA GLU A 10 8.91 7.29 10.02
C GLU A 10 8.94 5.84 9.55
N ASN A 11 7.85 5.09 9.69
CA ASN A 11 7.78 3.69 9.27
C ASN A 11 7.64 3.54 7.75
N ARG A 12 7.16 4.58 7.06
CA ARG A 12 7.00 4.59 5.60
C ARG A 12 8.27 5.05 4.88
N ARG A 13 9.03 5.97 5.51
CA ARG A 13 10.29 6.49 4.96
C ARG A 13 11.27 5.35 4.74
N GLY A 14 11.78 5.23 3.52
CA GLY A 14 12.76 4.21 3.14
C GLY A 14 12.17 2.84 2.80
N LEU A 15 10.87 2.58 3.05
CA LEU A 15 10.24 1.29 2.76
C LEU A 15 10.31 0.95 1.26
N LEU A 16 9.99 1.92 0.39
CA LEU A 16 10.12 1.76 -1.06
C LEU A 16 11.57 1.49 -1.48
N LYS A 17 12.52 2.21 -0.90
CA LYS A 17 13.95 2.03 -1.18
C LYS A 17 14.43 0.62 -0.78
N ALA A 18 13.97 0.11 0.36
CA ALA A 18 14.28 -1.23 0.83
C ALA A 18 13.70 -2.30 -0.12
N MET A 19 12.42 -2.19 -0.49
CA MET A 19 11.79 -3.12 -1.44
C MET A 19 12.49 -3.14 -2.80
N LEU A 20 12.90 -1.97 -3.31
CA LEU A 20 13.66 -1.88 -4.56
C LEU A 20 15.06 -2.48 -4.43
N ALA A 21 15.74 -2.29 -3.30
CA ALA A 21 17.05 -2.89 -3.04
C ALA A 21 17.00 -4.43 -2.94
N GLU A 22 15.86 -4.99 -2.51
CA GLU A 22 15.58 -6.43 -2.52
C GLU A 22 15.31 -6.98 -3.94
N GLY A 23 15.25 -6.14 -4.98
CA GLY A 23 14.92 -6.55 -6.34
C GLY A 23 13.47 -7.01 -6.52
N ARG A 24 12.57 -6.61 -5.61
CA ARG A 24 11.16 -7.02 -5.65
C ARG A 24 10.39 -6.25 -6.72
N ASN A 25 9.50 -6.95 -7.42
CA ASN A 25 8.46 -6.32 -8.23
C ASN A 25 7.41 -5.71 -7.31
N ILE A 26 7.27 -4.39 -7.37
CA ILE A 26 6.35 -3.61 -6.53
C ILE A 26 5.05 -3.39 -7.28
N ARG A 27 3.93 -3.83 -6.71
CA ARG A 27 2.59 -3.59 -7.26
C ARG A 27 2.04 -2.30 -6.67
N ALA A 28 2.00 -1.25 -7.48
CA ALA A 28 1.41 0.02 -7.11
C ALA A 28 0.00 0.15 -7.71
N ILE A 29 -0.93 0.75 -6.95
CA ILE A 29 -2.23 1.17 -7.46
C ILE A 29 -2.27 2.69 -7.60
N GLU A 30 -2.78 3.17 -8.72
CA GLU A 30 -2.95 4.60 -8.98
C GLU A 30 -4.05 5.20 -8.09
N THR A 31 -3.79 6.39 -7.56
CA THR A 31 -4.70 7.18 -6.74
C THR A 31 -4.51 8.65 -7.07
N HIS A 32 -5.60 9.38 -7.30
CA HIS A 32 -5.58 10.78 -7.77
C HIS A 32 -6.29 11.74 -6.81
N ASN A 33 -6.87 11.24 -5.72
CA ASN A 33 -7.50 12.05 -4.67
C ASN A 33 -7.49 11.32 -3.31
N PRO A 34 -7.80 11.99 -2.19
CA PRO A 34 -7.81 11.36 -0.87
C PRO A 34 -8.72 10.13 -0.74
N LEU A 35 -9.87 10.13 -1.42
CA LEU A 35 -10.81 9.00 -1.39
C LEU A 35 -10.23 7.77 -2.09
N SER A 36 -9.67 7.94 -3.29
CA SER A 36 -8.96 6.87 -4.01
C SER A 36 -7.73 6.39 -3.21
N GLY A 37 -7.06 7.28 -2.46
CA GLY A 37 -6.00 6.92 -1.53
C GLY A 37 -6.45 5.98 -0.41
N LEU A 38 -7.62 6.23 0.17
CA LEU A 38 -8.22 5.36 1.19
C LEU A 38 -8.69 4.02 0.62
N ILE A 39 -9.29 4.03 -0.57
CA ILE A 39 -9.72 2.80 -1.26
C ILE A 39 -8.49 1.97 -1.63
N GLY A 40 -7.46 2.59 -2.21
CA GLY A 40 -6.22 1.92 -2.62
C GLY A 40 -5.45 1.32 -1.45
N SER A 41 -5.48 1.94 -0.25
CA SER A 41 -4.82 1.38 0.94
C SER A 41 -5.48 0.10 1.45
N GLU A 42 -6.79 -0.05 1.22
CA GLU A 42 -7.55 -1.23 1.59
C GLU A 42 -7.74 -2.22 0.43
N ALA A 43 -7.41 -1.84 -0.80
CA ALA A 43 -7.62 -2.67 -1.96
C ALA A 43 -6.76 -3.94 -1.89
N GLY A 44 -7.41 -5.09 -2.04
CA GLY A 44 -6.79 -6.39 -2.03
C GLY A 44 -7.80 -7.49 -2.31
N ILE A 45 -7.30 -8.69 -2.57
CA ILE A 45 -8.10 -9.90 -2.74
C ILE A 45 -7.84 -10.86 -1.58
N GLU A 46 -8.88 -11.56 -1.14
CA GLU A 46 -8.71 -12.70 -0.24
C GLU A 46 -8.20 -13.89 -1.06
N GLU A 47 -7.19 -14.57 -0.56
CA GLU A 47 -6.61 -15.77 -1.17
C GLU A 47 -7.31 -17.01 -0.60
N GLU A 48 -7.45 -18.05 -1.43
CA GLU A 48 -7.90 -19.38 -0.96
C GLU A 48 -6.90 -19.89 0.08
N GLY A 49 -7.30 -19.89 1.36
CA GLY A 49 -6.43 -20.17 2.50
C GLY A 49 -6.44 -19.09 3.59
N GLY A 50 -7.18 -17.99 3.40
CA GLY A 50 -7.42 -16.98 4.44
C GLY A 50 -6.33 -15.90 4.55
N GLY A 51 -5.46 -15.80 3.54
CA GLY A 51 -4.53 -14.67 3.38
C GLY A 51 -5.18 -13.52 2.61
N ARG A 52 -4.68 -12.30 2.77
CA ARG A 52 -5.09 -11.14 1.96
C ARG A 52 -3.92 -10.63 1.13
N LYS A 53 -4.11 -10.55 -0.18
CA LYS A 53 -3.14 -10.00 -1.12
C LYS A 53 -3.50 -8.56 -1.46
N SER A 54 -2.76 -7.62 -0.90
CA SER A 54 -2.90 -6.18 -1.15
C SER A 54 -1.80 -5.64 -2.08
N PHE A 55 -1.93 -4.37 -2.47
CA PHE A 55 -0.89 -3.61 -3.16
C PHE A 55 0.24 -3.21 -2.22
N ASP A 56 1.45 -3.09 -2.77
CA ASP A 56 2.67 -2.77 -2.02
C ASP A 56 2.87 -1.25 -1.86
N ALA A 57 2.29 -0.46 -2.78
CA ALA A 57 2.42 1.00 -2.83
C ALA A 57 1.20 1.70 -3.43
N LEU A 58 1.09 3.01 -3.17
CA LEU A 58 0.18 3.91 -3.86
C LEU A 58 0.98 4.78 -4.84
N TRP A 59 0.47 4.94 -6.06
CA TRP A 59 1.01 5.83 -7.06
C TRP A 59 0.14 7.08 -7.15
N LEU A 60 0.73 8.25 -6.87
CA LEU A 60 0.04 9.53 -6.99
C LEU A 60 0.20 10.04 -8.42
N SER A 61 -0.91 10.18 -9.14
CA SER A 61 -0.95 10.73 -10.50
C SER A 61 -1.75 12.02 -10.58
#